data_AF-A0A259SB65-F1
#
_entry.id   AF-A0A259SB65-F1
#
_cell.length_a   1.000
_cell.length_b   1.000
_cell.length_c   1.000
_cell.angle_alpha   90.00
_cell.angle_beta   90.00
_cell.angle_gamma   90.00
#
_symmetry.space_group_name_H-M   'P 1'
#
loop_
_entity.id
_entity.type
_entity.pdbx_description
1 polymer ?
#
loop_
_entity_poly.entity_id
_entity_poly.type
_entity_poly.pdbx_seq_one_letter_code
_entity_poly.pdbx_strand_id
1 'polypeptide(L)'
;MAAARNASTPTTIKNGRGYSRLSFAKISDTLTVPDLLALQTESFDWLVGNEAWKQRVAEAKKAGRKDLAQASGLEEIFEEISPIEDLSETMQLSFTNPYLEPEKYSIE
;
A
#
# COMPACT_ATOMS: atom_id res chain seq x y z
N MET A 1 -22.70 -62.47 14.71
CA MET A 1 -21.52 -61.60 14.91
C MET A 1 -21.16 -61.01 13.56
N ALA A 2 -21.32 -59.70 13.36
CA ALA A 2 -20.90 -59.01 12.14
C ALA A 2 -19.82 -58.00 12.53
N ALA A 3 -18.58 -58.24 12.12
CA ALA A 3 -17.44 -57.39 12.42
C ALA A 3 -17.41 -56.18 11.46
N ALA A 4 -17.23 -54.98 12.01
CA ALA A 4 -17.08 -53.77 11.23
C ALA A 4 -15.72 -53.73 10.51
N ARG A 5 -15.73 -53.23 9.27
CA ARG A 5 -14.52 -52.92 8.48
C ARG A 5 -13.64 -51.90 9.22
N ASN A 6 -12.37 -52.23 9.40
CA ASN A 6 -11.35 -51.32 9.94
C ASN A 6 -11.27 -50.07 9.07
N ALA A 7 -11.74 -48.93 9.56
CA ALA A 7 -11.46 -47.63 8.97
C ALA A 7 -9.99 -47.30 9.26
N SER A 8 -9.13 -47.35 8.25
CA SER A 8 -7.78 -46.80 8.34
C SER A 8 -7.88 -45.28 8.38
N THR A 9 -7.93 -44.70 9.58
CA THR A 9 -7.73 -43.26 9.76
C THR A 9 -6.26 -42.95 9.47
N PRO A 10 -5.93 -42.17 8.42
CA PRO A 10 -4.56 -41.70 8.25
C PRO A 10 -4.26 -40.75 9.42
N THR A 11 -3.34 -41.14 10.29
CA THR A 11 -2.91 -40.46 11.52
C THR A 11 -2.05 -39.21 11.26
N THR A 12 -2.19 -38.57 10.10
CA THR A 12 -1.50 -37.32 9.81
C THR A 12 -2.49 -36.29 9.33
N ILE A 13 -3.05 -35.57 10.30
CA ILE A 13 -3.77 -34.33 10.06
C ILE A 13 -2.76 -33.34 9.44
N LYS A 14 -2.79 -33.21 8.11
CA LYS A 14 -1.87 -32.36 7.33
C LYS A 14 -2.28 -30.88 7.44
N ASN A 15 -2.01 -30.29 8.59
CA ASN A 15 -2.30 -28.88 8.88
C ASN A 15 -1.04 -28.04 8.70
N GLY A 16 -0.81 -27.53 7.49
CA GLY A 16 0.34 -26.67 7.20
C GLY A 16 0.03 -25.71 6.05
N ARG A 17 0.81 -24.63 5.92
CA ARG A 17 0.63 -23.56 4.92
C ARG A 17 0.70 -24.03 3.45
N GLY A 18 1.25 -25.21 3.18
CA GLY A 18 1.31 -25.80 1.83
C GLY A 18 0.14 -26.71 1.47
N TYR A 19 -0.87 -26.84 2.34
CA TYR A 19 -2.01 -27.74 2.11
C TYR A 19 -3.29 -26.95 1.82
N SER A 20 -4.03 -27.41 0.80
CA SER A 20 -5.33 -26.83 0.43
C SER A 20 -6.38 -27.09 1.50
N ARG A 21 -7.09 -26.05 1.92
CA ARG A 21 -8.22 -26.15 2.86
C ARG A 21 -9.51 -26.25 2.05
N LEU A 22 -10.32 -27.28 2.33
CA LEU A 22 -11.62 -27.44 1.70
C LEU A 22 -12.53 -26.25 2.05
N SER A 23 -13.09 -25.62 1.03
CA SER A 23 -14.13 -24.60 1.18
C SER A 23 -15.49 -25.21 0.83
N PHE A 24 -16.49 -24.92 1.66
CA PHE A 24 -17.89 -25.29 1.41
C PHE A 24 -18.73 -24.09 0.93
N ALA A 25 -18.07 -23.01 0.50
CA ALA A 25 -18.75 -21.80 0.02
C ALA A 25 -19.63 -22.16 -1.19
N LYS A 26 -20.94 -21.98 -1.04
CA LYS A 26 -21.92 -22.23 -2.11
C LYS A 26 -21.89 -21.16 -3.20
N ILE A 27 -21.48 -19.95 -2.84
CA ILE A 27 -21.36 -18.78 -3.71
C ILE A 27 -19.89 -18.41 -3.77
N SER A 28 -19.38 -18.12 -4.96
CA SER A 28 -18.03 -17.59 -5.17
C SER A 28 -18.03 -16.07 -5.03
N ASP A 29 -17.05 -15.52 -4.33
CA ASP A 29 -16.84 -14.08 -4.27
C ASP A 29 -16.45 -13.53 -5.65
N THR A 30 -17.04 -12.40 -6.03
CA THR A 30 -16.73 -11.72 -7.30
C THR A 30 -15.48 -10.85 -7.20
N LEU A 31 -15.17 -10.38 -5.99
CA LEU A 31 -14.03 -9.52 -5.70
C LEU A 31 -13.08 -10.26 -4.76
N THR A 32 -11.80 -10.23 -5.08
CA THR A 32 -10.76 -10.81 -4.22
C THR A 32 -10.49 -9.92 -3.01
N VAL A 33 -9.94 -10.51 -1.95
CA VAL A 33 -9.47 -9.74 -0.78
C VAL A 33 -8.41 -8.74 -1.26
N PRO A 34 -8.57 -7.44 -0.98
CA PRO A 34 -7.58 -6.43 -1.35
C PRO A 34 -6.33 -6.56 -0.48
N ASP A 35 -5.26 -5.86 -0.86
CA ASP A 35 -4.09 -5.73 0.01
C ASP A 35 -4.47 -5.03 1.32
N LEU A 36 -4.26 -5.73 2.44
CA LEU A 36 -4.63 -5.25 3.78
C LEU A 36 -3.71 -4.12 4.27
N LEU A 37 -2.53 -3.97 3.67
CA LEU A 37 -1.58 -2.90 3.98
C LEU A 37 -1.65 -1.75 2.97
N ALA A 38 -2.56 -1.82 1.99
CA ALA A 38 -2.69 -0.79 0.96
C ALA A 38 -2.88 0.60 1.58
N LEU A 39 -3.76 0.75 2.58
CA LEU A 39 -3.98 2.06 3.19
C LEU A 39 -2.71 2.69 3.77
N GLN A 40 -1.86 1.87 4.42
CA GLN A 40 -0.64 2.36 5.06
C GLN A 40 0.45 2.64 4.01
N THR A 41 0.64 1.71 3.09
CA THR A 41 1.66 1.82 2.03
C THR A 41 1.32 2.94 1.06
N GLU A 42 0.10 2.96 0.54
CA GLU A 42 -0.34 3.94 -0.45
C GLU A 42 -0.41 5.37 0.13
N SER A 43 -0.81 5.53 1.40
CA SER A 43 -0.82 6.84 2.05
C SER A 43 0.60 7.41 2.19
N PHE A 44 1.57 6.57 2.53
CA PHE A 44 2.95 7.01 2.68
C PHE A 44 3.62 7.23 1.31
N ASP A 45 3.31 6.38 0.32
CA ASP A 45 3.76 6.55 -1.06
C ASP A 45 3.35 7.91 -1.63
N TRP A 46 2.09 8.32 -1.38
CA TRP A 46 1.58 9.64 -1.78
C TRP A 46 2.30 10.77 -1.06
N LEU A 47 2.49 10.65 0.26
CA LEU A 47 3.16 11.69 1.06
C LEU A 47 4.56 11.98 0.51
N VAL A 48 5.34 10.94 0.26
CA VAL A 48 6.74 11.04 -0.17
C VAL A 48 6.89 11.28 -1.68
N GLY A 49 5.90 10.90 -2.49
CA GLY A 49 5.97 11.03 -3.94
C GLY A 49 6.92 10.01 -4.59
N ASN A 50 6.94 8.78 -4.07
CA ASN A 50 7.83 7.73 -4.58
C ASN A 50 7.44 7.22 -5.98
N GLU A 51 8.26 6.34 -6.56
CA GLU A 51 8.02 5.81 -7.91
C GLU A 51 6.72 5.00 -8.02
N ALA A 52 6.37 4.24 -6.99
CA ALA A 52 5.15 3.42 -6.96
C ALA A 52 3.89 4.30 -7.05
N TRP A 53 3.82 5.38 -6.29
CA TRP A 53 2.73 6.36 -6.39
C TRP A 53 2.71 7.05 -7.76
N LYS A 54 3.87 7.47 -8.29
CA LYS A 54 3.96 8.11 -9.63
C LYS A 54 3.41 7.20 -10.74
N GLN A 55 3.73 5.90 -10.68
CA GLN A 55 3.21 4.91 -11.62
C GLN A 55 1.69 4.76 -11.47
N ARG A 56 1.19 4.65 -10.24
CA ARG A 56 -0.26 4.55 -9.94
C ARG A 56 -1.03 5.77 -10.47
N VAL A 57 -0.50 6.97 -10.28
CA VAL A 57 -1.08 8.22 -10.83
C VAL A 57 -1.07 8.22 -12.35
N ALA A 58 0.02 7.78 -12.98
CA ALA A 58 0.11 7.70 -14.44
C ALA A 58 -0.90 6.69 -15.02
N GLU A 59 -1.09 5.54 -14.38
CA GLU A 59 -2.10 4.55 -14.76
C GLU A 59 -3.53 5.06 -14.57
N ALA A 60 -3.82 5.69 -13.42
CA ALA A 60 -5.11 6.30 -13.17
C ALA A 60 -5.43 7.38 -14.21
N LYS A 61 -4.44 8.24 -14.54
CA LYS A 61 -4.58 9.27 -15.58
C LYS A 61 -4.88 8.67 -16.96
N LYS A 62 -4.23 7.56 -17.33
CA LYS A 62 -4.52 6.80 -18.56
C LYS A 62 -5.93 6.20 -18.55
N ALA A 63 -6.39 5.72 -17.40
CA ALA A 63 -7.73 5.19 -17.21
C ALA A 63 -8.82 6.27 -17.10
N GLY A 64 -8.46 7.57 -17.18
CA GLY A 64 -9.40 8.68 -17.03
C GLY A 64 -9.92 8.87 -15.59
N ARG A 65 -9.29 8.22 -14.61
CA ARG A 65 -9.58 8.36 -13.19
C ARG A 65 -9.08 9.71 -12.66
N LYS A 66 -9.87 10.33 -11.77
CA LYS A 66 -9.61 11.66 -11.20
C LYS A 66 -9.59 11.66 -9.67
N ASP A 67 -9.58 10.48 -9.06
CA ASP A 67 -9.63 10.30 -7.61
C ASP A 67 -8.26 10.39 -6.93
N LEU A 68 -7.17 10.32 -7.69
CA LEU A 68 -5.82 10.47 -7.16
C LEU A 68 -5.31 11.91 -7.29
N ALA A 69 -4.63 12.39 -6.24
CA ALA A 69 -3.91 13.66 -6.26
C ALA A 69 -2.78 13.63 -7.31
N GLN A 70 -2.55 14.77 -7.98
CA GLN A 70 -1.49 14.90 -8.99
C GLN A 70 -0.15 15.35 -8.41
N ALA A 71 -0.19 16.05 -7.27
CA ALA A 71 0.98 16.44 -6.48
C ALA A 71 1.17 15.47 -5.31
N SER A 72 2.43 15.25 -4.93
CA SER A 72 2.75 14.50 -3.72
C SER A 72 2.43 15.33 -2.46
N GLY A 73 2.23 14.68 -1.32
CA GLY A 73 1.85 15.38 -0.09
C GLY A 73 2.91 16.38 0.38
N LEU A 74 4.20 16.01 0.33
CA LEU A 74 5.29 16.94 0.70
C LEU A 74 5.40 18.11 -0.27
N GLU A 75 5.24 17.87 -1.57
CA GLU A 75 5.25 18.92 -2.59
C GLU A 75 4.11 19.91 -2.36
N GLU A 76 2.91 19.44 -2.08
CA GLU A 76 1.75 20.27 -1.73
C GLU A 76 2.05 21.17 -0.52
N ILE A 77 2.61 20.61 0.55
CA ILE A 77 2.99 21.36 1.74
C ILE A 77 4.04 22.43 1.43
N PHE A 78 5.08 22.10 0.66
CA PHE A 78 6.16 23.05 0.36
C PHE A 78 5.71 24.19 -0.56
N GLU A 79 4.82 23.92 -1.51
CA GLU A 79 4.19 24.96 -2.34
C GLU A 79 3.25 25.86 -1.51
N GLU A 80 2.52 25.30 -0.53
CA GLU A 80 1.61 26.08 0.32
C GLU A 80 2.35 27.02 1.28
N ILE A 81 3.45 26.56 1.90
CA ILE A 81 4.18 27.38 2.88
C ILE A 81 5.17 28.36 2.23
N SER A 82 5.34 28.32 0.91
CA SER A 82 6.31 29.13 0.17
C SER A 82 5.62 30.24 -0.63
N PRO A 83 6.17 31.46 -0.67
CA PRO A 83 7.35 31.92 0.07
C PRO A 83 7.06 32.31 1.52
N ILE A 84 8.09 32.23 2.36
CA ILE A 84 8.09 32.84 3.69
C ILE A 84 8.72 34.23 3.56
N GLU A 85 7.97 35.25 3.94
CA GLU A 85 8.36 36.66 3.87
C GLU A 85 8.41 37.29 5.27
N ASP A 86 9.33 38.23 5.45
CA ASP A 86 9.39 39.03 6.67
C ASP A 86 8.39 40.21 6.62
N LEU A 87 8.07 40.81 7.77
CA LEU A 87 7.10 41.92 7.83
C LEU A 87 7.49 43.12 6.96
N SER A 88 8.78 43.34 6.72
CA SER A 88 9.26 44.45 5.89
C SER A 88 9.28 44.14 4.40
N GLU A 89 8.93 42.92 3.99
CA GLU A 89 8.97 42.44 2.59
C GLU A 89 10.35 42.61 1.93
N THR A 90 11.44 42.53 2.72
CA THR A 90 12.82 42.68 2.23
C THR A 90 13.58 41.36 2.18
N MET A 91 13.09 40.32 2.88
CA MET A 91 13.68 39.00 2.94
C MET A 91 12.64 37.94 2.54
N GLN A 92 13.07 37.00 1.71
CA GLN A 92 12.24 35.91 1.22
C GLN A 92 13.00 34.58 1.31
N LEU A 93 12.31 33.53 1.77
CA LEU A 93 12.77 32.15 1.74
C LEU A 93 11.79 31.28 0.94
N SER A 94 12.30 30.45 0.04
CA SER A 94 11.51 29.51 -0.74
C SER A 94 12.11 28.11 -0.67
N PHE A 95 11.23 27.10 -0.71
CA PHE A 95 11.62 25.70 -0.74
C PHE A 95 11.53 25.18 -2.18
N THR A 96 12.52 24.40 -2.62
CA THR A 96 12.50 23.75 -3.94
C THR A 96 13.16 22.37 -3.85
N ASN A 97 12.70 21.44 -4.69
CA ASN A 97 13.31 20.10 -4.89
C ASN A 97 13.63 19.32 -3.59
N PRO A 98 12.63 18.97 -2.76
CA PRO A 98 12.86 18.12 -1.61
C PRO A 98 13.35 16.72 -2.04
N TYR A 99 14.30 16.16 -1.30
CA TYR A 99 14.77 14.79 -1.47
C TYR A 99 14.93 14.09 -0.13
N LEU A 100 14.84 12.77 -0.13
CA LEU A 100 15.11 11.94 1.04
C LEU A 100 16.55 11.44 1.00
N GLU A 101 17.24 11.59 2.12
CA GLU A 101 18.53 10.94 2.32
C GLU A 101 18.34 9.44 2.58
N PRO A 102 19.37 8.62 2.32
CA PRO A 102 19.35 7.21 2.68
C PRO A 102 19.11 7.00 4.18
N GLU A 103 18.55 5.85 4.52
CA GLU A 103 18.31 5.44 5.90
C GLU A 103 19.63 5.39 6.69
N LYS A 104 19.60 5.89 7.93
CA LYS A 104 20.79 5.92 8.80
C LYS A 104 21.17 4.55 9.34
N TYR A 105 20.19 3.65 9.48
CA TYR A 105 20.35 2.32 10.07
C TYR A 105 19.54 1.31 9.27
N SER A 106 19.99 0.07 9.25
CA SER A 106 19.22 -1.07 8.73
C SER A 106 18.11 -1.48 9.70
N ILE A 107 17.09 -2.17 9.16
CA ILE A 107 16.04 -2.81 9.94
C ILE A 107 16.53 -4.13 10.56
N GLU A 108 17.57 -4.74 9.97
CA GLU A 108 18.26 -5.94 10.47
C GLU A 108 19.21 -5.63 11.64
#